data_AF-A0A9P4XT51-F1
#
_entry.id   AF-A0A9P4XT51-F1
#
_cell.length_a   1.000
_cell.length_b   1.000
_cell.length_c   1.000
_cell.angle_alpha   90.00
_cell.angle_beta   90.00
_cell.angle_gamma   90.00
#
_symmetry.space_group_name_H-M   'P 1'
#
loop_
_entity.id
_entity.type
_entity.pdbx_description
1 polymer ?
#
loop_
_entity_poly.entity_id
_entity_poly.type
_entity_poly.pdbx_seq_one_letter_code
_entity_poly.pdbx_strand_id
1 'polypeptide(L)'
;MAEPIRNKRPDLAVAPTPQNTPANNAPISSHAQQPGVDSIKEEDLDRAAAASIFAQNPKLVQMIQGRLGSLVGRSSGYIESLPTQVKKRVAGLKGIQKEHTKLEAEFQEEVLQLEKKYFAKFTPLYEKRAEIVNGKAEPTEQEIAAGEEEDEEDEEDDKDTKPDAAEKEKAPES
;
A
#
# COMPACT_ATOMS: atom_id res chain seq x y z
N MET A 1 -39.91 45.24 -17.69
CA MET A 1 -40.41 43.97 -17.13
C MET A 1 -39.41 42.90 -17.54
N ALA A 2 -38.66 42.35 -16.60
CA ALA A 2 -37.66 41.33 -16.86
C ALA A 2 -38.16 40.00 -16.29
N GLU A 3 -38.18 38.96 -17.13
CA GLU A 3 -38.58 37.60 -16.74
C GLU A 3 -37.44 36.88 -15.98
N PRO A 4 -37.75 35.92 -15.08
CA PRO A 4 -36.75 35.27 -14.24
C PRO A 4 -36.03 34.07 -14.90
N ILE A 5 -34.72 33.97 -14.65
CA ILE A 5 -33.81 32.93 -15.18
C ILE A 5 -34.12 31.57 -14.52
N ARG A 6 -34.32 30.52 -15.33
CA ARG A 6 -34.50 29.13 -14.87
C ARG A 6 -33.14 28.46 -14.62
N ASN A 7 -32.90 28.03 -13.38
CA ASN A 7 -31.74 27.19 -13.03
C ASN A 7 -31.95 25.75 -13.56
N LYS A 8 -31.18 25.35 -14.58
CA LYS A 8 -30.95 23.94 -14.88
C LYS A 8 -29.68 23.50 -14.12
N ARG A 9 -29.81 22.47 -13.28
CA ARG A 9 -28.65 21.78 -12.70
C ARG A 9 -27.81 21.19 -13.85
N PRO A 10 -26.48 21.34 -13.86
CA PRO A 10 -25.67 20.64 -14.85
C PRO A 10 -25.68 19.14 -14.53
N ASP A 11 -26.00 18.34 -15.54
CA ASP A 11 -25.80 16.88 -15.48
C ASP A 11 -24.33 16.61 -15.22
N LEU A 12 -24.04 15.96 -14.09
CA LEU A 12 -22.71 15.46 -13.75
C LEU A 12 -22.32 14.44 -14.83
N ALA A 13 -21.42 14.84 -15.73
CA ALA A 13 -20.81 13.94 -16.69
C ALA A 13 -19.96 12.92 -15.91
N VAL A 14 -20.55 11.76 -15.63
CA VAL A 14 -19.87 10.62 -15.00
C VAL A 14 -18.76 10.16 -15.95
N ALA A 15 -17.51 10.32 -15.52
CA ALA A 15 -16.35 9.88 -16.28
C ALA A 15 -16.40 8.34 -16.46
N PRO A 16 -15.98 7.80 -17.62
CA PRO A 16 -16.03 6.37 -17.89
C PRO A 16 -14.98 5.64 -17.04
N THR A 17 -15.40 5.14 -15.88
CA THR A 17 -14.57 4.28 -15.03
C THR A 17 -14.43 2.89 -15.65
N PRO A 18 -13.29 2.20 -15.47
CA PRO A 18 -13.06 0.87 -16.04
C PRO A 18 -14.13 -0.17 -15.67
N GLN A 19 -14.35 -1.08 -16.61
CA GLN A 19 -15.53 -1.95 -16.82
C GLN A 19 -15.81 -3.02 -15.74
N ASN A 20 -15.78 -2.69 -14.45
CA ASN A 20 -16.15 -3.63 -13.38
C ASN A 20 -16.85 -3.01 -12.16
N THR A 21 -17.19 -1.72 -12.21
CA THR A 21 -18.02 -1.08 -11.19
C THR A 21 -19.45 -0.98 -11.73
N PRO A 22 -20.45 -1.64 -11.11
CA PRO A 22 -21.84 -1.54 -11.57
C PRO A 22 -22.34 -0.09 -11.50
N ALA A 23 -23.01 0.38 -12.55
CA ALA A 23 -23.53 1.75 -12.69
C ALA A 23 -24.66 2.11 -11.70
N ASN A 24 -25.02 1.19 -10.81
CA ASN A 24 -26.05 1.38 -9.80
C ASN A 24 -25.42 1.05 -8.44
N ASN A 25 -25.42 2.00 -7.50
CA ASN A 25 -25.00 1.71 -6.13
C ASN A 25 -25.83 0.52 -5.64
N ALA A 26 -25.16 -0.55 -5.21
CA ALA A 26 -25.85 -1.66 -4.57
C ALA A 26 -26.67 -1.12 -3.39
N PRO A 27 -27.93 -1.55 -3.20
CA PRO A 27 -28.67 -1.24 -1.99
C PRO A 27 -28.05 -2.03 -0.85
N ILE A 28 -26.90 -1.57 -0.35
CA ILE A 28 -26.39 -1.93 0.97
C ILE A 28 -27.32 -1.24 1.96
N SER A 29 -28.48 -1.86 2.20
CA SER A 29 -29.20 -1.65 3.45
C SER A 29 -28.18 -1.81 4.57
N SER A 30 -28.03 -0.78 5.40
CA SER A 30 -27.13 -0.75 6.57
C SER A 30 -27.60 -1.72 7.66
N HIS A 31 -27.61 -3.00 7.31
CA HIS A 31 -28.01 -4.12 8.15
C HIS A 31 -27.22 -5.38 7.77
N ALA A 32 -25.93 -5.21 7.45
CA ALA A 32 -24.99 -6.31 7.51
C ALA A 32 -24.90 -6.74 8.98
N GLN A 33 -25.52 -7.87 9.31
CA GLN A 33 -25.31 -8.50 10.61
C GLN A 33 -23.82 -8.82 10.74
N GLN A 34 -23.18 -8.28 11.80
CA GLN A 34 -21.82 -8.66 12.11
C GLN A 34 -21.77 -10.17 12.34
N PRO A 35 -20.80 -10.88 11.75
CA PRO A 35 -20.64 -12.32 12.01
C PRO A 35 -20.42 -12.53 13.51
N GLY A 36 -21.20 -13.43 14.12
CA GLY A 36 -21.19 -13.71 15.56
C GLY A 36 -19.98 -14.50 16.05
N VAL A 37 -18.86 -14.45 15.33
CA VAL A 37 -17.58 -14.96 15.80
C VAL A 37 -16.86 -13.81 16.49
N ASP A 38 -16.32 -14.07 17.67
CA ASP A 38 -15.51 -13.08 18.37
C ASP A 38 -14.40 -12.59 17.43
N SER A 39 -14.18 -11.28 17.38
CA SER A 39 -13.01 -10.73 16.71
C SER A 39 -11.79 -11.33 17.40
N ILE A 40 -11.08 -12.21 16.69
CA ILE A 40 -9.76 -12.65 17.12
C ILE A 40 -8.94 -11.37 17.16
N LYS A 41 -8.54 -10.95 18.37
CA LYS A 41 -7.53 -9.91 18.50
C LYS A 41 -6.32 -10.44 17.74
N GLU A 42 -5.95 -9.77 16.65
CA GLU A 42 -4.61 -9.90 16.12
C GLU A 42 -3.71 -9.46 17.27
N GLU A 43 -3.21 -10.44 18.03
CA GLU A 43 -2.06 -10.18 18.87
C GLU A 43 -0.98 -9.76 17.87
N ASP A 44 -0.49 -8.53 18.00
CA ASP A 44 0.81 -8.15 17.46
C ASP A 44 1.81 -9.14 18.06
N LEU A 45 1.99 -10.28 17.38
CA LEU A 45 2.89 -11.33 17.81
C LEU A 45 4.27 -10.73 17.68
N ASP A 46 4.70 -10.07 18.75
CA ASP A 46 6.05 -9.60 18.91
C ASP A 46 6.97 -10.75 18.56
N ARG A 47 8.03 -10.47 17.80
CA ARG A 47 9.05 -11.47 17.47
C ARG A 47 9.54 -12.23 18.71
N ALA A 48 9.48 -11.59 19.88
CA ALA A 48 9.73 -12.18 21.20
C ALA A 48 8.65 -13.19 21.66
N ALA A 49 7.36 -12.94 21.41
CA ALA A 49 6.27 -13.86 21.68
C ALA A 49 6.28 -15.06 20.72
N ALA A 50 6.59 -14.85 19.43
CA ALA A 50 6.83 -15.97 18.51
C ALA A 50 8.03 -16.82 18.96
N ALA A 51 9.13 -16.19 19.39
CA ALA A 51 10.31 -16.88 19.92
C ALA A 51 10.01 -17.65 21.22
N SER A 52 9.14 -17.12 22.09
CA SER A 52 8.74 -17.81 23.32
C SER A 52 7.90 -19.06 23.05
N ILE A 53 7.00 -19.04 22.05
CA ILE A 53 6.24 -20.22 21.61
C ILE A 53 7.17 -21.33 21.10
N PHE A 54 8.21 -20.98 20.35
CA PHE A 54 9.22 -21.93 19.88
C PHE A 54 10.13 -22.44 21.03
N ALA A 55 10.49 -21.58 21.97
CA ALA A 55 11.31 -21.94 23.13
C ALA A 55 10.56 -22.84 24.14
N GLN A 56 9.26 -22.61 24.33
CA GLN A 56 8.40 -23.39 25.23
C GLN A 56 8.02 -24.74 24.65
N ASN A 57 8.11 -24.92 23.32
CA ASN A 57 7.74 -26.16 22.64
C ASN A 57 8.91 -26.75 21.82
N PRO A 58 9.94 -27.30 22.47
CA PRO A 58 11.09 -27.90 21.78
C PRO A 58 10.69 -29.06 20.86
N LYS A 59 9.61 -29.79 21.19
CA LYS A 59 9.03 -30.84 20.33
C LYS A 59 8.44 -30.27 19.04
N LEU A 60 7.84 -29.08 19.08
CA LEU A 60 7.30 -28.41 17.90
C LEU A 60 8.43 -27.94 16.99
N VAL A 61 9.50 -27.35 17.55
CA VAL A 61 10.71 -26.97 16.80
C VAL A 61 11.35 -28.19 16.13
N GLN A 62 11.49 -29.31 16.85
CA GLN A 62 12.01 -30.56 16.26
C GLN A 62 11.10 -31.11 15.16
N MET A 63 9.77 -31.02 15.31
CA MET A 63 8.82 -31.43 14.27
C MET A 63 8.92 -30.54 13.03
N ILE A 64 9.02 -29.22 13.22
CA ILE A 64 9.18 -28.25 12.13
C ILE A 64 10.52 -28.46 11.43
N GLN A 65 11.62 -28.59 12.17
CA GLN A 65 12.94 -28.89 11.61
C GLN A 65 12.96 -30.24 10.88
N GLY A 66 12.30 -31.27 11.41
CA GLY A 66 12.18 -32.57 10.75
C GLY A 66 11.37 -32.50 9.45
N ARG A 67 10.25 -31.77 9.44
CA ARG A 67 9.44 -31.57 8.23
C ARG A 67 10.17 -30.72 7.19
N LEU A 68 10.76 -29.59 7.59
CA LEU A 68 11.55 -28.73 6.70
C LEU A 68 12.76 -29.48 6.13
N GLY A 69 13.46 -30.28 6.95
CA GLY A 69 14.56 -31.13 6.47
C GLY A 69 14.15 -32.21 5.47
N SER A 70 12.89 -32.64 5.50
CA SER A 70 12.33 -33.57 4.50
C SER A 70 11.75 -32.88 3.26
N LEU A 71 11.36 -31.61 3.37
CA LEU A 71 10.64 -30.87 2.32
C LEU A 71 11.57 -29.98 1.49
N VAL A 72 12.59 -29.41 2.11
CA VAL A 72 13.56 -28.53 1.44
C VAL A 72 14.48 -29.38 0.58
N GLY A 73 14.47 -29.12 -0.73
CA GLY A 73 15.40 -29.75 -1.68
C GLY A 73 15.05 -31.17 -2.13
N ARG A 74 13.97 -31.78 -1.62
CA ARG A 74 13.47 -33.05 -2.17
C ARG A 74 12.45 -32.80 -3.27
N SER A 75 12.62 -33.44 -4.42
CA SER A 75 11.56 -33.46 -5.42
C SER A 75 10.40 -34.29 -4.88
N SER A 76 9.17 -33.81 -5.07
CA SER A 76 7.96 -34.50 -4.63
C SER A 76 7.66 -35.79 -5.39
N GLY A 77 8.59 -36.27 -6.24
CA GLY A 77 8.38 -37.38 -7.18
C GLY A 77 7.45 -37.03 -8.35
N TYR A 78 6.70 -35.93 -8.26
CA TYR A 78 5.71 -35.54 -9.26
C TYR A 78 6.35 -35.30 -10.62
N ILE A 79 7.43 -34.52 -10.68
CA ILE A 79 8.14 -34.20 -11.93
C ILE A 79 8.71 -35.47 -12.57
N GLU A 80 9.15 -36.43 -11.75
CA GLU A 80 9.67 -37.72 -12.16
C GLU A 80 8.56 -38.64 -12.70
N SER A 81 7.34 -38.51 -12.19
CA SER A 81 6.18 -39.29 -12.65
C SER A 81 5.57 -38.81 -13.98
N LEU A 82 5.88 -37.58 -14.41
CA LEU A 82 5.33 -37.00 -15.63
C LEU A 82 5.77 -37.75 -16.91
N PRO A 83 4.98 -37.73 -17.99
CA PRO A 83 5.40 -38.26 -19.29
C PRO A 83 6.66 -37.55 -19.83
N THR A 84 7.46 -38.27 -20.61
CA THR A 84 8.75 -37.77 -21.16
C THR A 84 8.59 -36.48 -21.97
N GLN A 85 7.50 -36.34 -22.72
CA GLN A 85 7.19 -35.13 -23.48
C GLN A 85 6.99 -33.91 -22.58
N VAL A 86 6.32 -34.09 -21.43
CA VAL A 86 6.08 -33.01 -20.47
C VAL A 86 7.39 -32.62 -19.78
N LYS A 87 8.24 -33.59 -19.39
CA LYS A 87 9.56 -33.30 -18.81
C LYS A 87 10.44 -32.46 -19.75
N LYS A 88 10.43 -32.76 -21.05
CA LYS A 88 11.18 -31.97 -22.06
C LYS A 88 10.68 -30.53 -22.15
N ARG A 89 9.36 -30.31 -22.10
CA ARG A 89 8.78 -28.95 -22.06
C ARG A 89 9.21 -28.20 -20.79
N VAL A 90 9.13 -28.84 -19.63
CA VAL A 90 9.58 -28.25 -18.36
C VAL A 90 11.08 -27.91 -18.42
N ALA A 91 11.91 -28.77 -19.00
CA ALA A 91 13.33 -28.49 -19.19
C ALA A 91 13.56 -27.29 -20.13
N GLY A 92 12.80 -27.17 -21.22
CA GLY A 92 12.82 -26.01 -22.11
C GLY A 92 12.41 -24.71 -21.40
N LEU A 93 11.32 -24.75 -20.61
CA LEU A 93 10.86 -23.60 -19.81
C LEU A 93 11.91 -23.18 -18.78
N LYS A 94 12.62 -24.12 -18.16
CA LYS A 94 13.77 -23.80 -17.28
C LYS A 94 14.90 -23.11 -18.03
N GLY A 95 15.11 -23.41 -19.31
CA GLY A 95 16.05 -22.70 -20.17
C GLY A 95 15.65 -21.24 -20.37
N ILE A 96 14.40 -21.00 -20.77
CA ILE A 96 13.83 -19.66 -20.94
C ILE A 96 13.88 -18.87 -19.63
N GLN A 97 13.57 -19.49 -18.50
CA GLN A 97 13.65 -18.86 -17.19
C GLN A 97 15.06 -18.36 -16.86
N LYS A 98 16.12 -19.08 -17.29
CA LYS A 98 17.50 -18.61 -17.10
C LYS A 98 17.79 -17.35 -17.91
N GLU A 99 17.24 -17.22 -19.11
CA GLU A 99 17.38 -16.01 -19.92
C GLU A 99 16.65 -14.84 -19.29
N HIS A 100 15.42 -15.06 -18.80
CA HIS A 100 14.68 -14.07 -18.01
C HIS A 100 15.49 -13.58 -16.81
N THR A 101 16.06 -14.50 -16.00
CA THR A 101 16.84 -14.13 -14.82
C THR A 101 18.09 -13.32 -15.16
N LYS A 102 18.68 -13.49 -16.35
CA LYS A 102 19.80 -12.64 -16.80
C LYS A 102 19.35 -11.21 -17.06
N LEU A 103 18.26 -11.03 -17.82
CA LEU A 103 17.68 -9.72 -18.09
C LEU A 103 17.22 -9.03 -16.80
N GLU A 104 16.65 -9.79 -15.88
CA GLU A 104 16.26 -9.29 -14.57
C GLU A 104 17.47 -8.80 -13.76
N ALA A 105 18.61 -9.51 -13.83
CA ALA A 105 19.84 -9.06 -13.19
C ALA A 105 20.37 -7.75 -13.79
N GLU A 106 20.34 -7.61 -15.12
CA GLU A 106 20.70 -6.37 -15.82
C GLU A 106 19.79 -5.20 -15.41
N PHE A 107 18.47 -5.45 -15.36
CA PHE A 107 17.51 -4.46 -14.89
C PHE A 107 17.78 -4.00 -13.46
N GLN A 108 18.05 -4.94 -12.54
CA GLN A 108 18.37 -4.58 -11.14
C GLN A 108 19.68 -3.81 -11.04
N GLU A 109 20.66 -4.10 -11.89
CA GLU A 109 21.89 -3.32 -11.95
C GLU A 109 21.62 -1.87 -12.40
N GLU A 110 20.80 -1.67 -13.43
CA GLU A 110 20.40 -0.34 -13.88
C GLU A 110 19.62 0.44 -12.82
N VAL A 111 18.69 -0.22 -12.12
CA VAL A 111 17.96 0.37 -10.98
C VAL A 111 18.95 0.80 -9.89
N LEU A 112 19.91 -0.04 -9.53
CA LEU A 112 20.91 0.30 -8.52
C LEU A 112 21.79 1.49 -8.96
N GLN A 113 22.15 1.57 -10.24
CA GLN A 113 22.89 2.72 -10.77
C GLN A 113 22.05 4.01 -10.70
N LEU A 114 20.75 3.91 -10.99
CA LEU A 114 19.80 5.01 -10.90
C LEU A 114 19.65 5.48 -9.44
N GLU A 115 19.47 4.55 -8.51
CA GLU A 115 19.40 4.82 -7.07
C GLU A 115 20.66 5.53 -6.59
N LYS A 116 21.85 5.05 -6.95
CA LYS A 116 23.12 5.72 -6.61
C LYS A 116 23.19 7.13 -7.16
N LYS A 117 22.75 7.35 -8.41
CA LYS A 117 22.74 8.66 -9.05
C LYS A 117 21.84 9.65 -8.31
N TYR A 118 20.64 9.24 -7.90
CA TYR A 118 19.71 10.11 -7.20
C TYR A 118 20.03 10.23 -5.71
N PHE A 119 20.57 9.18 -5.09
CA PHE A 119 21.08 9.23 -3.73
C PHE A 119 22.09 10.37 -3.57
N ALA A 120 23.08 10.47 -4.47
CA ALA A 120 24.06 11.56 -4.44
C ALA A 120 23.43 12.97 -4.60
N LYS A 121 22.30 13.09 -5.32
CA LYS A 121 21.56 14.35 -5.44
C LYS A 121 20.78 14.69 -4.17
N PHE A 122 20.26 13.68 -3.49
CA PHE A 122 19.54 13.85 -2.23
C PHE A 122 20.47 14.05 -1.03
N THR A 123 21.70 13.51 -1.07
CA THR A 123 22.70 13.67 0.00
C THR A 123 22.83 15.11 0.52
N PRO A 124 23.05 16.15 -0.31
CA PRO A 124 23.18 17.52 0.19
C PRO A 124 21.91 18.03 0.88
N LEU A 125 20.71 17.60 0.43
CA LEU A 125 19.46 17.97 1.08
C LEU A 125 19.33 17.29 2.46
N TYR A 126 19.74 16.02 2.58
CA TYR A 126 19.76 15.32 3.86
C TYR A 126 20.79 15.88 4.82
N GLU A 127 21.96 16.29 4.33
CA GLU A 127 22.98 16.99 5.13
C GLU A 127 22.45 18.33 5.64
N LYS A 128 21.84 19.14 4.76
CA LYS A 128 21.23 20.41 5.15
C LYS A 128 20.12 20.23 6.18
N ARG A 129 19.23 19.26 5.97
CA ARG A 129 18.19 18.91 6.96
C ARG A 129 18.81 18.48 8.29
N ALA A 130 19.88 17.69 8.26
CA ALA A 130 20.57 17.27 9.48
C ALA A 130 21.24 18.44 10.21
N GLU A 131 21.78 19.43 9.49
CA GLU A 131 22.33 20.64 10.11
C GLU A 131 21.24 21.47 10.80
N ILE A 132 20.09 21.65 10.16
CA ILE A 132 18.94 22.36 10.72
C ILE A 132 18.38 21.64 11.95
N VAL A 133 18.10 20.33 11.84
CA VAL A 133 17.54 19.54 12.95
C VAL A 133 18.45 19.50 14.17
N ASN A 134 19.77 19.52 13.96
CA ASN A 134 20.75 19.55 15.04
C ASN A 134 21.06 20.98 15.55
N GLY A 135 20.41 22.01 15.01
CA GLY A 135 20.61 23.41 15.39
C GLY A 135 21.99 23.98 15.00
N LYS A 136 22.65 23.40 14.00
CA LYS A 136 23.94 23.88 13.48
C LYS A 136 23.78 24.99 12.45
N ALA A 137 22.63 25.01 11.76
CA ALA A 137 22.25 26.02 10.79
C ALA A 137 20.77 26.38 11.00
N GLU A 138 20.41 27.63 10.78
CA GLU A 138 19.01 28.05 10.75
C GLU A 138 18.47 27.99 9.30
N PRO A 139 17.17 27.70 9.11
CA PRO A 139 16.53 27.78 7.80
C PRO A 139 16.64 29.18 7.19
N THR A 140 16.77 29.25 5.87
CA THR A 140 16.75 30.54 5.16
C THR A 140 15.32 31.04 4.97
N GLU A 141 15.14 32.36 4.83
CA GLU A 141 13.80 32.97 4.60
C GLU A 141 13.09 32.37 3.38
N GLN A 142 13.83 31.98 2.34
CA GLN A 142 13.27 31.31 1.15
C GLN A 142 12.78 29.89 1.42
N GLU A 143 13.47 29.16 2.31
CA GLU A 143 13.06 27.79 2.70
C GLU A 143 11.86 27.82 3.64
N ILE A 144 11.77 28.85 4.48
CA ILE A 144 10.60 29.09 5.33
C ILE A 144 9.41 29.44 4.46
N ALA A 145 9.54 30.42 3.55
CA ALA A 145 8.47 30.80 2.64
C ALA A 145 7.99 29.63 1.78
N ALA A 146 8.91 28.81 1.24
CA ALA A 146 8.54 27.63 0.47
C ALA A 146 7.82 26.55 1.29
N GLY A 147 8.15 26.41 2.58
CA GLY A 147 7.43 25.49 3.47
C GLY A 147 6.06 26.03 3.89
N GLU A 148 5.95 27.35 4.11
CA GLU A 148 4.68 28.01 4.45
C GLU A 148 3.71 28.02 3.27
N GLU A 149 4.20 28.20 2.03
CA GLU A 149 3.38 28.07 0.80
C GLU A 149 2.82 26.64 0.64
N GLU A 150 3.61 25.60 0.95
CA GLU A 150 3.16 24.20 0.90
C GLU A 150 2.09 23.90 1.97
N ASP A 151 2.24 24.44 3.19
CA ASP A 151 1.25 24.32 4.26
C ASP A 151 -0.09 25.04 3.93
N GLU A 152 -0.05 26.17 3.21
CA GLU A 152 -1.24 26.90 2.78
C GLU A 152 -2.02 26.16 1.66
N GLU A 153 -1.31 25.56 0.69
CA GLU A 153 -1.93 24.74 -0.37
C GLU A 153 -2.61 23.48 0.22
N ASP A 154 -1.98 22.81 1.20
CA ASP A 154 -2.56 21.67 1.90
C ASP A 154 -3.77 22.07 2.78
N GLU A 155 -3.77 23.27 3.37
CA GLU A 155 -4.91 23.80 4.14
C GLU A 155 -6.11 24.23 3.26
N GLU A 156 -5.89 24.67 2.02
CA GLU A 156 -6.97 24.99 1.08
C GLU A 156 -7.72 23.73 0.61
N ASP A 157 -7.00 22.64 0.37
CA ASP A 157 -7.59 21.33 0.04
C ASP A 157 -8.38 20.73 1.24
N ASP A 158 -8.01 21.07 2.49
CA ASP A 158 -8.71 20.60 3.70
C ASP A 158 -9.89 21.51 4.13
N LYS A 159 -9.98 22.75 3.60
CA LYS A 159 -11.09 23.69 3.87
C LYS A 159 -12.36 23.40 3.04
N ASP A 160 -12.28 22.60 1.98
CA ASP A 160 -13.45 22.17 1.19
C ASP A 160 -14.26 21.03 1.86
N THR A 161 -13.86 20.55 3.05
CA THR A 161 -14.58 19.45 3.75
C THR A 161 -15.22 19.82 5.10
N LYS A 162 -15.40 21.11 5.44
CA LYS A 162 -16.21 21.50 6.60
C LYS A 162 -17.65 21.86 6.19
N PRO A 163 -18.67 21.00 6.40
CA PRO A 163 -20.04 21.45 6.28
C PRO A 163 -20.40 22.32 7.48
N ASP A 164 -20.88 23.52 7.17
CA ASP A 164 -21.61 24.43 8.05
C ASP A 164 -22.61 23.67 8.94
N ALA A 165 -22.36 23.64 10.24
CA ALA A 165 -23.34 23.28 11.25
C ALA A 165 -23.50 24.44 12.23
N ALA A 166 -24.08 25.53 11.75
CA ALA A 166 -24.60 26.60 12.60
C ALA A 166 -25.98 27.08 12.11
N GLU A 167 -26.94 27.03 13.04
CA GLU A 167 -28.27 27.63 13.02
C GLU A 167 -29.38 27.04 12.11
N LYS A 168 -30.27 26.25 12.72
CA LYS A 168 -31.62 26.72 13.14
C LYS A 168 -32.48 25.57 13.68
N GLU A 169 -32.76 25.57 14.97
CA GLU A 169 -34.08 25.12 15.45
C GLU A 169 -34.50 25.96 16.66
N LYS A 170 -35.20 27.06 16.39
CA LYS A 170 -36.07 27.75 17.33
C LYS A 170 -37.48 27.28 16.99
N ALA A 171 -38.00 26.30 17.72
CA ALA A 171 -39.38 25.85 17.58
C ALA A 171 -40.34 26.91 18.18
N PRO A 172 -41.48 27.21 17.52
CA PRO A 172 -42.48 28.13 18.04
C PRO A 172 -43.45 27.47 19.02
N GLU A 173 -43.98 28.33 19.88
CA GLU A 173 -44.98 28.15 20.91
C GLU A 173 -46.37 27.75 20.35
N SER A 174 -47.02 26.78 21.00
CA SER A 174 -48.47 26.67 21.19
C SER A 174 -48.80 25.64 22.26
#